data_AF-A0A1V2PWW0-F1
#
_entry.id   AF-A0A1V2PWW0-F1
#
_cell.length_a   1.000
_cell.length_b   1.000
_cell.length_c   1.000
_cell.angle_alpha   90.00
_cell.angle_beta   90.00
_cell.angle_gamma   90.00
#
_symmetry.space_group_name_H-M   'P 1'
#
loop_
_entity.id
_entity.type
_entity.pdbx_description
1 polymer ?
#
loop_
_entity_poly.entity_id
_entity_poly.type
_entity_poly.pdbx_seq_one_letter_code
_entity_poly.pdbx_strand_id
1 'polypeptide(L)'
;MRVRLDPRQWPGRVIPETDAEIDTAVEALCLRATWPDANRAAVRRVVEPWFGEGWSVDALLAAVDRRPDGTRQGSPRNRDQVAHDFLRARLRSWWQGGARRARPPVAGMTLGAWWRINRRNARLTQPRAARPLSAAGTLAREQSRERVRARLKDPVERSRELARRRQEVLDSLLVPGQRVPTFDDARKLLADVRLPAHPVCSRCGCRQGVLPHAA
;
A
#
# COMPACT_ATOMS: atom_id res chain seq x y z
N MET A 1 19.26 -25.20 18.95
CA MET A 1 19.70 -24.69 17.64
C MET A 1 19.17 -23.26 17.50
N ARG A 2 20.00 -22.22 17.69
CA ARG A 2 19.57 -20.82 17.63
C ARG A 2 19.66 -20.35 16.17
N VAL A 3 18.53 -20.12 15.51
CA VAL A 3 18.49 -19.64 14.12
C VAL A 3 18.71 -18.13 14.14
N ARG A 4 19.86 -17.65 13.67
CA ARG A 4 20.05 -16.23 13.38
C ARG A 4 19.36 -15.92 12.06
N LEU A 5 18.28 -15.17 12.11
CA LEU A 5 17.57 -14.69 10.91
C LEU A 5 18.20 -13.38 10.44
N ASP A 6 18.31 -13.19 9.12
CA ASP A 6 18.65 -11.89 8.56
C ASP A 6 17.54 -10.88 8.95
N PRO A 7 17.86 -9.70 9.48
CA PRO A 7 16.88 -8.64 9.76
C PRO A 7 15.92 -8.34 8.60
N ARG A 8 16.38 -8.43 7.35
CA ARG A 8 15.53 -8.23 6.15
C ARG A 8 14.46 -9.30 6.00
N GLN A 9 14.72 -10.50 6.53
CA GLN A 9 13.84 -11.66 6.48
C GLN A 9 13.04 -11.84 7.77
N TRP A 10 13.24 -10.98 8.78
CA TRP A 10 12.54 -11.09 10.05
C TRP A 10 11.01 -11.07 9.84
N PRO A 11 10.26 -12.04 10.37
CA PRO A 11 8.82 -12.03 10.21
C PRO A 11 8.15 -10.90 11.00
N GLY A 12 7.42 -10.02 10.33
CA GLY A 12 6.83 -8.83 10.96
C GLY A 12 5.82 -9.09 12.09
N ARG A 13 5.10 -10.21 12.01
CA ARG A 13 4.13 -10.65 13.03
C ARG A 13 4.74 -11.47 14.15
N VAL A 14 6.03 -11.80 14.09
CA VAL A 14 6.67 -12.57 15.16
C VAL A 14 7.02 -11.65 16.32
N ILE A 15 6.65 -12.09 17.53
CA ILE A 15 7.05 -11.46 18.79
C ILE A 15 8.45 -12.01 19.13
N PRO A 16 9.48 -11.16 19.22
CA PRO A 16 10.81 -11.61 19.63
C PRO A 16 10.81 -11.94 21.14
N GLU A 17 11.36 -13.09 21.52
CA GLU A 17 11.37 -13.56 22.91
C GLU A 17 12.78 -13.55 23.51
N THR A 18 13.81 -13.70 22.67
CA THR A 18 15.23 -13.71 23.12
C THR A 18 15.97 -12.43 22.78
N ASP A 19 17.04 -12.11 23.50
CA ASP A 19 17.85 -10.90 23.24
C ASP A 19 18.33 -10.78 21.80
N ALA A 20 18.76 -11.89 21.20
CA ALA A 20 19.21 -11.91 19.81
C ALA A 20 18.07 -11.69 18.81
N GLU A 21 16.88 -12.20 19.12
CA GLU A 21 15.66 -11.94 18.34
C GLU A 21 15.22 -10.48 18.48
N ILE A 22 15.33 -9.91 19.68
CA ILE A 22 15.02 -8.50 19.94
C ILE A 22 15.96 -7.61 19.12
N ASP A 23 17.27 -7.87 19.12
CA ASP A 23 18.23 -7.12 18.29
C ASP A 23 17.90 -7.22 16.81
N THR A 24 17.58 -8.42 16.34
CA THR A 24 17.22 -8.67 14.93
C THR A 24 15.92 -7.95 14.56
N ALA A 25 14.92 -7.98 15.45
CA ALA A 25 13.63 -7.31 15.26
C ALA A 25 13.76 -5.78 15.27
N VAL A 26 14.65 -5.23 16.11
CA VAL A 26 14.98 -3.80 16.14
C VAL A 26 15.62 -3.37 14.83
N GLU A 27 16.58 -4.13 14.30
CA GLU A 27 17.19 -3.83 13.01
C GLU A 27 16.15 -3.93 11.88
N ALA A 28 15.28 -4.95 11.91
CA ALA A 28 14.19 -5.10 10.96
C ALA A 28 13.19 -3.93 11.00
N LEU A 29 12.86 -3.43 12.21
CA LEU A 29 12.02 -2.26 12.41
C LEU A 29 12.64 -1.02 11.76
N CYS A 30 13.91 -0.73 12.05
CA CYS A 30 14.62 0.42 11.50
C CYS A 30 14.73 0.35 9.96
N LEU A 31 14.99 -0.83 9.40
CA LEU A 31 15.03 -1.05 7.96
C LEU A 31 13.68 -0.78 7.30
N ARG A 32 12.58 -1.30 7.84
CA ARG A 32 11.22 -1.10 7.30
C ARG A 32 10.71 0.32 7.45
N ALA A 33 11.07 0.97 8.55
CA ALA A 33 10.74 2.37 8.78
C ALA A 33 11.63 3.34 7.98
N THR A 34 12.64 2.83 7.26
CA THR A 34 13.64 3.62 6.52
C THR A 34 14.36 4.62 7.43
N TRP A 35 14.83 4.17 8.60
CA TRP A 35 15.56 4.98 9.58
C TRP A 35 17.03 4.54 9.67
N PRO A 36 17.86 4.83 8.64
CA PRO A 36 19.27 4.41 8.63
C PRO A 36 20.09 5.06 9.74
N ASP A 37 19.70 6.26 10.17
CA ASP A 37 20.32 7.09 11.22
C ASP A 37 19.94 6.69 12.66
N ALA A 38 19.00 5.75 12.84
CA ALA A 38 18.51 5.40 14.17
C ALA A 38 19.60 4.76 15.05
N ASN A 39 19.72 5.20 16.30
CA ASN A 39 20.53 4.48 17.29
C ASN A 39 19.80 3.20 17.74
N ARG A 40 20.29 2.03 17.32
CA ARG A 40 19.67 0.72 17.58
C ARG A 40 19.53 0.42 19.06
N ALA A 41 20.55 0.72 19.88
CA ALA A 41 20.50 0.51 21.32
C ALA A 41 19.48 1.43 22.01
N ALA A 42 19.29 2.65 21.52
CA ALA A 42 18.26 3.55 22.03
C ALA A 42 16.85 3.10 21.62
N VAL A 43 16.68 2.65 20.36
CA VAL A 43 15.41 2.10 19.88
C VAL A 43 15.06 0.83 20.66
N ARG A 44 16.01 -0.09 20.86
CA ARG A 44 15.84 -1.31 21.66
C ARG A 44 15.24 -1.01 23.03
N ARG A 45 15.83 -0.07 23.78
CA ARG A 45 15.33 0.35 25.10
C ARG A 45 13.90 0.87 25.09
N VAL A 46 13.43 1.43 23.97
CA VAL A 46 12.04 1.89 23.83
C VAL A 46 11.10 0.73 23.52
N VAL A 47 11.49 -0.21 22.67
CA VAL A 47 10.57 -1.25 22.14
C VAL A 47 10.59 -2.58 22.88
N GLU A 48 11.69 -2.90 23.57
CA GLU A 48 11.84 -4.16 24.32
C GLU A 48 10.69 -4.40 25.33
N PRO A 49 10.24 -3.40 26.12
CA PRO A 49 9.07 -3.57 26.98
C PRO A 49 7.78 -3.90 26.21
N TRP A 50 7.66 -3.47 24.95
CA TRP A 50 6.47 -3.72 24.12
C TRP A 50 6.46 -5.15 23.62
N PHE A 51 7.62 -5.66 23.21
CA PHE A 51 7.78 -7.07 22.84
C PHE A 51 7.39 -8.00 23.99
N GLY A 52 7.81 -7.67 25.23
CA GLY A 52 7.40 -8.40 26.43
C GLY A 52 5.89 -8.41 26.70
N GLU A 53 5.13 -7.47 26.13
CA GLU A 53 3.67 -7.42 26.21
C GLU A 53 2.97 -8.00 24.96
N GLY A 54 3.70 -8.74 24.13
CA GLY A 54 3.17 -9.45 22.97
C GLY A 54 3.05 -8.60 21.70
N TRP A 55 3.76 -7.48 21.63
CA TRP A 55 3.82 -6.67 20.42
C TRP A 55 4.81 -7.26 19.42
N SER A 56 4.52 -7.14 18.13
CA SER A 56 5.42 -7.50 17.04
C SER A 56 5.93 -6.24 16.30
N VAL A 57 6.91 -6.40 15.41
CA VAL A 57 7.42 -5.30 14.59
C VAL A 57 6.31 -4.63 13.76
N ASP A 58 5.43 -5.42 13.14
CA ASP A 58 4.29 -4.88 12.38
C ASP A 58 3.29 -4.14 13.29
N ALA A 59 3.11 -4.60 14.52
CA ALA A 59 2.26 -3.91 15.49
C ALA A 59 2.85 -2.54 15.86
N LEU A 60 4.16 -2.46 16.06
CA LEU A 60 4.86 -1.20 16.34
C LEU A 60 4.80 -0.24 15.14
N LEU A 61 5.04 -0.73 13.92
CA LEU A 61 4.92 0.08 12.70
C LEU A 61 3.49 0.63 12.53
N ALA A 62 2.46 -0.21 12.71
CA ALA A 62 1.07 0.23 12.66
C ALA A 62 0.73 1.24 13.76
N ALA A 63 1.29 1.07 14.95
CA ALA A 63 1.11 2.00 16.07
C ALA A 63 1.87 3.31 15.92
N VAL A 64 2.89 3.39 15.08
CA VAL A 64 3.51 4.68 14.72
C VAL A 64 2.55 5.53 13.88
N ASP A 65 1.82 4.89 12.97
CA ASP A 65 0.92 5.57 12.04
C ASP A 65 -0.47 5.85 12.63
N ARG A 66 -0.96 4.97 13.51
CA ARG A 66 -2.33 5.02 14.05
C ARG A 66 -2.36 5.01 15.57
N ARG A 67 -3.41 5.62 16.12
CA ARG A 67 -3.78 5.57 17.54
C ARG A 67 -4.63 4.33 17.84
N PRO A 68 -4.86 4.00 19.12
CA PRO A 68 -5.73 2.87 19.50
C PRO A 68 -7.17 2.94 18.96
N ASP A 69 -7.69 4.15 18.75
CA ASP A 69 -9.02 4.41 18.17
C ASP A 69 -9.03 4.29 16.62
N GLY A 70 -7.90 3.95 16.01
CA GLY A 70 -7.73 3.83 14.56
C GLY A 70 -7.47 5.14 13.83
N THR A 71 -7.50 6.29 14.52
CA THR A 71 -7.20 7.59 13.91
C THR A 71 -5.71 7.72 13.59
N ARG A 72 -5.37 8.56 12.60
CA ARG A 72 -3.97 8.77 12.21
C ARG A 72 -3.24 9.62 13.27
N GLN A 73 -1.99 9.27 13.57
CA GLN A 73 -1.21 10.06 14.55
C GLN A 73 -0.65 11.36 13.98
N GLY A 74 -0.56 11.51 12.66
CA GLY A 74 -0.04 12.71 11.99
C GLY A 74 1.08 12.38 11.01
N SER A 75 1.97 13.35 10.77
CA SER A 75 3.02 13.23 9.74
C SER A 75 4.10 12.20 10.10
N PRO A 76 4.72 11.56 9.09
CA PRO A 76 5.88 10.69 9.28
C PRO A 76 7.05 11.41 9.99
N ARG A 77 8.02 10.63 10.48
CA ARG A 77 9.25 11.15 11.10
C ARG A 77 10.01 12.05 10.11
N ASN A 78 10.40 13.25 10.54
CA ASN A 78 11.35 14.09 9.81
C ASN A 78 12.80 13.64 10.07
N ARG A 79 13.73 13.88 9.14
CA ARG A 79 15.14 13.51 9.27
C ARG A 79 15.83 14.14 10.48
N ASP A 80 15.41 15.34 10.88
CA ASP A 80 15.97 16.05 12.05
C ASP A 80 15.48 15.48 13.39
N GLN A 81 14.45 14.62 13.38
CA GLN A 81 13.91 14.02 14.58
C GLN A 81 14.66 12.74 14.94
N VAL A 82 15.12 12.68 16.18
CA VAL A 82 15.75 11.48 16.74
C VAL A 82 14.75 10.33 16.78
N ALA A 83 15.09 9.21 16.14
CA ALA A 83 14.17 8.10 15.90
C ALA A 83 13.54 7.51 17.19
N HIS A 84 14.31 7.35 18.25
CA HIS A 84 13.81 6.77 19.50
C HIS A 84 12.86 7.71 20.26
N ASP A 85 13.09 9.02 20.21
CA ASP A 85 12.19 10.01 20.81
C ASP A 85 10.90 10.15 20.02
N PHE A 86 11.00 10.15 18.68
CA PHE A 86 9.83 10.07 17.81
C PHE A 86 8.99 8.82 18.12
N LEU A 87 9.63 7.65 18.20
CA LEU A 87 8.96 6.40 18.52
C LEU A 87 8.30 6.45 19.91
N ARG A 88 9.02 6.93 20.93
CA ARG A 88 8.49 7.11 22.30
C ARG A 88 7.27 8.02 22.31
N ALA A 89 7.29 9.14 21.57
CA ALA A 89 6.18 10.07 21.49
C ALA A 89 4.94 9.44 20.84
N ARG A 90 5.11 8.68 19.76
CA ARG A 90 4.02 7.98 19.05
C ARG A 90 3.38 6.89 19.90
N LEU A 91 4.22 6.07 20.51
CA LEU A 91 3.79 4.96 21.35
C LEU A 91 3.13 5.41 22.66
N ARG A 92 3.36 6.65 23.11
CA ARG A 92 2.68 7.21 24.30
C ARG A 92 1.15 7.18 24.19
N SER A 93 0.60 7.36 22.99
CA SER A 93 -0.86 7.31 22.78
C SER A 93 -1.48 5.93 23.01
N TRP A 94 -0.66 4.88 23.07
CA TRP A 94 -1.10 3.50 23.34
C TRP A 94 -1.07 3.15 24.83
N TRP A 95 -0.71 4.09 25.71
CA TRP A 95 -0.84 3.95 27.15
C TRP A 95 -2.25 4.31 27.61
N GLN A 96 -2.89 3.41 28.36
CA GLN A 96 -4.21 3.64 28.94
C GLN A 96 -4.08 4.08 30.40
N GLY A 97 -3.60 5.32 30.63
CA GLY A 97 -3.71 6.04 31.92
C GLY A 97 -3.26 5.29 33.19
N GLY A 98 -2.36 4.31 33.09
CA GLY A 98 -1.97 3.42 34.19
C GLY A 98 -0.80 2.52 33.81
N ALA A 99 -0.66 1.33 34.41
CA ALA A 99 0.43 0.37 34.18
C ALA A 99 0.26 -0.56 32.95
N ARG A 100 -0.87 -0.45 32.21
CA ARG A 100 -1.20 -1.36 31.11
C ARG A 100 -1.36 -0.63 29.79
N ARG A 101 -0.80 -1.20 28.73
CA ARG A 101 -0.92 -0.69 27.36
C ARG A 101 -2.19 -1.21 26.69
N ALA A 102 -2.69 -0.48 25.71
CA ALA A 102 -3.76 -0.93 24.85
C ALA A 102 -3.36 -2.20 24.08
N ARG A 103 -4.36 -2.94 23.57
CA ARG A 103 -4.11 -4.13 22.75
C ARG A 103 -3.33 -3.76 21.49
N PRO A 104 -2.38 -4.59 21.02
CA PRO A 104 -1.63 -4.30 19.82
C PRO A 104 -2.56 -4.22 18.59
N PRO A 105 -2.29 -3.32 17.63
CA PRO A 105 -3.11 -3.18 16.42
C PRO A 105 -3.05 -4.41 15.51
N VAL A 106 -1.95 -5.17 15.60
CA VAL A 106 -1.74 -6.42 14.88
C VAL A 106 -1.41 -7.49 15.90
N ALA A 107 -2.17 -8.58 15.92
CA ALA A 107 -1.90 -9.71 16.78
C ALA A 107 -0.56 -10.37 16.37
N GLY A 108 0.37 -10.42 17.32
CA GLY A 108 1.62 -11.14 17.16
C GLY A 108 1.44 -12.66 17.25
N MET A 109 2.47 -13.39 16.85
CA MET A 109 2.55 -14.84 16.99
C MET A 109 3.97 -15.25 17.37
N THR A 110 4.13 -16.46 17.91
CA THR A 110 5.47 -17.00 18.20
C THR A 110 6.21 -17.40 16.93
N LEU A 111 7.54 -17.42 16.96
CA LEU A 111 8.36 -17.82 15.82
C LEU A 111 8.05 -19.25 15.36
N GLY A 112 7.79 -20.16 16.30
CA GLY A 112 7.38 -21.54 16.01
C GLY A 112 6.02 -21.64 15.32
N ALA A 113 5.04 -20.81 15.70
CA ALA A 113 3.75 -20.71 15.00
C ALA A 113 3.93 -20.18 13.57
N TRP A 114 4.77 -19.15 13.40
CA TRP A 114 5.08 -18.60 12.10
C TRP A 114 5.71 -19.65 11.16
N TRP A 115 6.69 -20.43 11.64
CA TRP A 115 7.31 -21.50 10.84
C TRP A 115 6.33 -22.59 10.41
N ARG A 116 5.32 -22.92 11.24
CA ARG A 116 4.28 -23.88 10.87
C ARG A 116 3.39 -23.34 9.76
N ILE A 117 2.96 -22.08 9.88
CA ILE A 117 2.15 -21.41 8.86
C ILE A 117 2.95 -21.26 7.56
N ASN A 118 4.20 -20.81 7.64
CA ASN A 118 5.04 -20.60 6.47
C ASN A 118 5.33 -21.91 5.72
N ARG A 119 5.63 -23.00 6.43
CA ARG A 119 5.78 -24.34 5.83
C ARG A 119 4.49 -24.83 5.17
N ARG A 120 3.34 -24.61 5.80
CA ARG A 120 2.03 -24.93 5.21
C ARG A 120 1.81 -24.14 3.92
N ASN A 121 2.04 -22.82 3.95
CA ASN A 121 1.86 -21.95 2.80
C ASN A 121 2.80 -22.35 1.66
N ALA A 122 4.07 -22.60 1.96
CA ALA A 122 5.05 -23.04 0.96
C ALA A 122 4.61 -24.33 0.25
N ARG A 123 4.00 -25.29 0.97
CA ARG A 123 3.43 -26.50 0.36
C ARG A 123 2.19 -26.21 -0.50
N LEU A 124 1.33 -25.29 -0.06
CA LEU A 124 0.11 -24.93 -0.80
C LEU A 124 0.41 -24.13 -2.07
N THR A 125 1.41 -23.25 -2.02
CA THR A 125 1.83 -22.40 -3.14
C THR A 125 2.93 -23.02 -3.97
N GLN A 126 3.36 -24.25 -3.66
CA GLN A 126 4.35 -24.93 -4.46
C GLN A 126 3.82 -25.06 -5.89
N PRO A 127 4.60 -24.65 -6.91
CA PRO A 127 4.20 -24.82 -8.30
C PRO A 127 3.86 -26.28 -8.53
N ARG A 128 2.61 -26.55 -8.88
CA ARG A 128 2.22 -27.91 -9.26
C ARG A 128 3.01 -28.29 -10.49
N ALA A 129 3.54 -29.51 -10.52
CA ALA A 129 4.20 -30.03 -11.72
C ALA A 129 3.24 -29.85 -12.90
N ALA A 130 3.69 -29.10 -13.91
CA ALA A 130 2.88 -28.85 -15.09
C ALA A 130 2.65 -30.18 -15.80
N ARG A 131 1.39 -30.63 -15.82
CA ARG A 131 1.02 -31.78 -16.65
C ARG A 131 1.19 -31.39 -18.12
N PRO A 132 1.65 -32.30 -18.99
CA PRO A 132 1.66 -32.04 -20.42
C PRO A 132 0.24 -31.66 -20.86
N LEU A 133 0.14 -30.65 -21.73
CA LEU A 133 -1.14 -30.22 -22.28
C LEU A 133 -1.73 -31.36 -23.10
N SER A 134 -3.04 -31.57 -22.99
CA SER A 134 -3.76 -32.43 -23.94
C SER A 134 -3.73 -31.80 -25.33
N ALA A 135 -4.06 -32.56 -26.37
CA ALA A 135 -4.15 -32.04 -27.74
C ALA A 135 -5.05 -30.78 -27.84
N ALA A 136 -6.19 -30.80 -27.14
CA ALA A 136 -7.08 -29.64 -27.01
C ALA A 136 -6.41 -28.45 -26.29
N GLY A 137 -5.61 -28.72 -25.25
CA GLY A 137 -4.84 -27.70 -24.55
C GLY A 137 -3.72 -27.07 -25.41
N THR A 138 -3.08 -27.88 -26.26
CA THR A 138 -2.08 -27.40 -27.23
C THR A 138 -2.73 -26.49 -28.27
N LEU A 139 -3.86 -26.92 -28.86
CA LEU A 139 -4.65 -26.11 -29.79
C LEU A 139 -5.10 -24.78 -29.15
N ALA A 140 -5.63 -24.81 -27.92
CA ALA A 140 -6.04 -23.60 -27.23
C ALA A 140 -4.86 -22.63 -26.97
N ARG A 141 -3.67 -23.18 -26.68
CA ARG A 141 -2.44 -22.39 -26.49
C ARG A 141 -1.98 -21.74 -27.79
N GLU A 142 -2.03 -22.47 -28.90
CA GLU A 142 -1.69 -21.96 -30.23
C GLU A 142 -2.67 -20.86 -30.65
N GLN A 143 -3.97 -21.10 -30.53
CA GLN A 143 -5.00 -20.08 -30.80
C GLN A 143 -4.83 -18.84 -29.91
N SER A 144 -4.49 -19.01 -28.63
CA SER A 144 -4.21 -17.87 -27.74
C SER A 144 -2.98 -17.09 -28.20
N ARG A 145 -1.91 -17.78 -28.62
CA ARG A 145 -0.69 -17.15 -29.14
C ARG A 145 -0.96 -16.41 -30.45
N GLU A 146 -1.76 -16.99 -31.34
CA GLU A 146 -2.20 -16.34 -32.58
C GLU A 146 -3.03 -15.10 -32.29
N ARG A 147 -3.99 -15.16 -31.36
CA ARG A 147 -4.76 -13.98 -30.93
C ARG A 147 -3.86 -12.87 -30.39
N VAL A 148 -2.83 -13.20 -29.62
CA VAL A 148 -1.86 -12.22 -29.10
C VAL A 148 -1.00 -11.65 -30.24
N ARG A 149 -0.50 -12.49 -31.16
CA ARG A 149 0.26 -12.04 -32.33
C ARG A 149 -0.57 -11.14 -33.24
N ALA A 150 -1.82 -11.51 -33.51
CA ALA A 150 -2.77 -10.69 -34.28
C ALA A 150 -3.01 -9.34 -33.61
N ARG A 151 -3.12 -9.31 -32.27
CA ARG A 151 -3.24 -8.06 -31.49
C ARG A 151 -2.01 -7.16 -31.55
N LEU A 152 -0.82 -7.71 -31.78
CA LEU A 152 0.44 -6.97 -31.86
C LEU A 152 0.79 -6.52 -33.29
N LYS A 153 0.15 -7.11 -34.31
CA LYS A 153 0.46 -6.85 -35.72
C LYS A 153 0.04 -5.46 -36.19
N ASP A 154 -1.06 -4.92 -35.65
CA ASP A 154 -1.52 -3.57 -35.99
C ASP A 154 -2.17 -2.87 -34.78
N PRO A 155 -1.35 -2.27 -33.89
CA PRO A 155 -1.85 -1.56 -32.74
C PRO A 155 -2.65 -0.30 -33.11
N VAL A 156 -2.37 0.31 -34.27
CA VAL A 156 -3.01 1.55 -34.72
C VAL A 156 -4.42 1.28 -35.25
N GLU A 157 -4.57 0.32 -36.16
CA GLU A 157 -5.92 -0.07 -36.64
C GLU A 157 -6.79 -0.61 -35.50
N ARG A 158 -6.19 -1.31 -34.53
CA ARG A 158 -6.93 -1.74 -33.34
C ARG A 158 -7.40 -0.55 -32.50
N SER A 159 -6.57 0.46 -32.31
CA SER A 159 -6.96 1.69 -31.60
C SER A 159 -8.11 2.40 -32.32
N ARG A 160 -8.03 2.50 -33.66
CA ARG A 160 -9.08 3.06 -34.51
C ARG A 160 -10.39 2.28 -34.42
N GLU A 161 -10.34 0.96 -34.49
CA GLU A 161 -11.50 0.07 -34.33
C GLU A 161 -12.15 0.23 -32.96
N LEU A 162 -11.35 0.34 -31.90
CA LEU A 162 -11.84 0.50 -30.54
C LEU A 162 -12.45 1.90 -30.32
N ALA A 163 -11.90 2.93 -30.97
CA ALA A 163 -12.49 4.26 -31.03
C ALA A 163 -13.82 4.25 -31.79
N ARG A 164 -13.92 3.59 -32.95
CA ARG A 164 -15.17 3.43 -33.71
C ARG A 164 -16.26 2.76 -32.87
N ARG A 165 -15.97 1.61 -32.25
CA ARG A 165 -16.93 0.90 -31.38
C ARG A 165 -17.38 1.73 -30.19
N ARG A 166 -16.47 2.48 -29.58
CA ARG A 166 -16.83 3.40 -28.48
C ARG A 166 -17.75 4.50 -28.98
N GLN A 167 -17.46 5.06 -30.15
CA GLN A 167 -18.30 6.09 -30.75
C GLN A 167 -19.70 5.55 -31.06
N GLU A 168 -19.80 4.37 -31.68
CA GLU A 168 -21.08 3.69 -31.94
C GLU A 168 -21.91 3.49 -30.66
N VAL A 169 -21.26 3.05 -29.57
CA VAL A 169 -21.92 2.89 -28.28
C VAL A 169 -22.38 4.23 -27.73
N LEU A 170 -21.54 5.27 -27.76
CA LEU A 170 -21.92 6.62 -27.32
C LEU A 170 -23.07 7.19 -28.15
N ASP A 171 -23.05 6.99 -29.45
CA ASP A 171 -24.10 7.43 -30.37
C ASP A 171 -25.42 6.70 -30.10
N SER A 172 -25.37 5.39 -29.78
CA SER A 172 -26.56 4.62 -29.39
C SER A 172 -27.19 5.04 -28.06
N LEU A 173 -26.45 5.76 -27.21
CA LEU A 173 -26.97 6.31 -25.96
C LEU A 173 -27.69 7.65 -26.16
N LEU A 174 -27.61 8.25 -27.35
CA LEU A 174 -28.32 9.50 -27.64
C LEU A 174 -29.83 9.27 -27.72
N VAL A 175 -30.58 10.16 -27.09
CA VAL A 175 -32.05 10.18 -27.20
C VAL A 175 -32.44 10.54 -28.65
N PRO A 176 -33.40 9.84 -29.28
CA PRO A 176 -33.84 10.17 -30.63
C PRO A 176 -34.18 11.66 -30.80
N GLY A 177 -33.58 12.30 -31.81
CA GLY A 177 -33.76 13.73 -32.10
C GLY A 177 -32.76 14.67 -31.40
N GLN A 178 -31.87 14.16 -30.55
CA GLN A 178 -30.78 14.96 -29.98
C GLN A 178 -29.48 14.81 -30.78
N ARG A 179 -28.75 15.91 -30.91
CA ARG A 179 -27.41 15.95 -31.53
C ARG A 179 -26.33 15.61 -30.51
N VAL A 180 -25.20 15.06 -30.99
CA VAL A 180 -24.00 14.85 -30.17
C VAL A 180 -23.57 16.19 -29.55
N PRO A 181 -23.40 16.28 -28.22
CA PRO A 181 -22.87 17.48 -27.58
C PRO A 181 -21.48 17.81 -28.10
N THR A 182 -21.30 19.04 -28.56
CA THR A 182 -20.02 19.53 -29.09
C THR A 182 -19.16 20.14 -27.98
N PHE A 183 -17.88 20.37 -28.28
CA PHE A 183 -16.99 21.08 -27.37
C PHE A 183 -17.50 22.49 -27.03
N ASP A 184 -18.14 23.16 -27.99
CA ASP A 184 -18.75 24.47 -27.76
C ASP A 184 -19.97 24.39 -26.82
N ASP A 185 -20.76 23.32 -26.90
CA ASP A 185 -21.87 23.09 -25.97
C ASP A 185 -21.32 22.90 -24.53
N ALA A 186 -20.24 22.14 -24.37
CA ALA A 186 -19.55 21.99 -23.07
C ALA A 186 -18.94 23.30 -22.58
N ARG A 187 -18.35 24.10 -23.47
CA ARG A 187 -17.78 25.41 -23.14
C ARG A 187 -18.86 26.40 -22.69
N LYS A 188 -20.03 26.40 -23.34
CA LYS A 188 -21.18 27.22 -22.92
C LYS A 188 -21.70 26.82 -21.54
N LEU A 189 -21.84 25.51 -21.29
CA LEU A 189 -22.22 25.01 -19.96
C LEU A 189 -21.24 25.45 -18.87
N LEU A 190 -19.93 25.46 -19.17
CA LEU A 190 -18.91 25.95 -18.23
C LEU A 190 -18.91 27.47 -18.06
N ALA A 191 -19.32 28.24 -19.08
CA ALA A 191 -19.43 29.70 -18.98
C ALA A 191 -20.58 30.12 -18.03
N ASP A 192 -21.63 29.32 -17.94
CA ASP A 192 -22.76 29.55 -17.03
C ASP A 192 -22.48 29.07 -15.59
N VAL A 193 -21.42 28.30 -15.37
CA VAL A 193 -20.95 27.97 -14.01
C VAL A 193 -20.28 29.20 -13.42
N ARG A 194 -20.98 29.93 -12.55
CA ARG A 194 -20.39 30.96 -11.69
C ARG A 194 -19.38 30.31 -10.75
N LEU A 195 -18.14 30.19 -11.20
CA LEU A 195 -17.02 29.84 -10.34
C LEU A 195 -16.87 30.95 -9.30
N PRO A 196 -16.78 30.63 -8.00
CA PRO A 196 -16.49 31.63 -6.99
C PRO A 196 -15.16 32.30 -7.32
N ALA A 197 -15.06 33.61 -7.09
CA ALA A 197 -13.87 34.43 -7.38
C ALA A 197 -12.56 33.87 -6.76
N HIS A 198 -12.70 32.96 -5.79
CA HIS A 198 -11.61 32.20 -5.20
C HIS A 198 -11.92 30.70 -5.26
N PRO A 199 -11.50 29.99 -6.32
CA PRO A 199 -11.63 28.55 -6.38
C PRO A 199 -10.75 27.94 -5.29
N VAL A 200 -11.40 27.40 -4.27
CA VAL A 200 -10.74 26.64 -3.21
C VAL A 200 -10.91 25.17 -3.55
N CYS A 201 -9.83 24.40 -3.56
CA CYS A 201 -9.96 22.96 -3.76
C CYS A 201 -10.77 22.36 -2.60
N SER A 202 -11.89 21.70 -2.93
CA SER A 202 -12.84 21.12 -1.98
C SER A 202 -12.25 20.04 -1.08
N ARG A 203 -11.05 19.54 -1.40
CA ARG A 203 -10.36 18.48 -0.67
C ARG A 203 -9.27 18.97 0.29
N CYS A 204 -8.57 20.07 -0.03
CA CYS A 204 -7.44 20.60 0.76
C CYS A 204 -7.65 22.01 1.32
N GLY A 205 -8.66 22.77 0.85
CA GLY A 205 -8.81 24.17 1.24
C GLY A 205 -7.77 25.12 0.61
N CYS A 206 -6.92 24.61 -0.28
CA CYS A 206 -5.80 25.36 -0.85
C CYS A 206 -6.25 26.22 -2.05
N ARG A 207 -5.88 27.52 -2.05
CA ARG A 207 -6.12 28.46 -3.16
C ARG A 207 -5.13 28.15 -4.29
N GLN A 208 -5.61 27.74 -5.46
CA GLN A 208 -4.74 27.70 -6.64
C GLN A 208 -4.50 29.13 -7.11
N GLY A 209 -3.26 29.60 -6.99
CA GLY A 209 -2.84 30.87 -7.58
C GLY A 209 -3.04 30.82 -9.08
N VAL A 210 -3.83 31.75 -9.60
CA VAL A 210 -3.97 31.98 -11.05
C VAL A 210 -2.59 32.41 -11.55
N LEU A 211 -1.96 31.60 -12.41
CA LEU A 211 -0.78 32.05 -13.14
C LEU A 211 -1.22 33.20 -14.06
N PRO A 212 -0.54 34.36 -14.04
CA PRO A 212 -0.87 35.44 -14.97
C PRO A 212 -0.65 34.97 -16.41
N HIS A 213 -1.64 35.21 -17.26
CA HIS A 213 -1.58 34.93 -18.68
C HIS A 213 -0.31 35.54 -19.29
N ALA A 214 0.48 34.70 -19.96
CA ALA A 214 1.48 35.16 -20.91
C ALA A 214 0.75 35.92 -22.03
N ALA A 215 1.20 37.15 -22.27
CA ALA A 215 0.82 37.98 -23.41
C ALA A 215 1.36 37.40 -24.72
#